data_AF-A0A1T5GQF6-F1
#
_entry.id   AF-A0A1T5GQF6-F1
#
_cell.length_a   1.000
_cell.length_b   1.000
_cell.length_c   1.000
_cell.angle_alpha   90.00
_cell.angle_beta   90.00
_cell.angle_gamma   90.00
#
_symmetry.space_group_name_H-M   'P 1'
#
loop_
_entity.id
_entity.type
_entity.pdbx_description
1 polymer ?
#
loop_
_entity_poly.entity_id
_entity_poly.type
_entity_poly.pdbx_seq_one_letter_code
_entity_poly.pdbx_strand_id
1 'polypeptide(L)'
;MTLHSLDLRTTGQFPALLLDYLDQKPALKPFYSIYPTLENAKEAIISKQNFDTEKRKTLVDVLEKQYTGLPYLPDFSILLKENTFTVTTGHQLNIFTGPLYIIYKIVTTVKLARALKEAYPEYNFVPIYWMASEDHDFEEIAAFHLFGQTHKWTGEHKGAVGRLNPKELESIIKQMPDKPLLFAKAYLENTTLANAVRCYMHELFGKQGLITLDADNADLKRHFLPVIQEELTDSVSEKLVTETTGKLNALGYHTPLHAREINLFYLADGLRERITRDGDAFQVLNTDIKFTKSEILDLASKNPELFSPNVVLRPLYEEVILPNLAYIGGPSEVPYWMQLKGVFEHFNVPFPMLMPRNFALYLNNLQGRKVQKLRIDYKDLFLDEVALKKTFVERNTEHILSLEDQKNAFDNIFEAILDKATAVDQTMYGAVKAEQTRLLNSLKHLEKRIIKAEERNHESEIVQLISLKNKLFPNGIAQERYDNLLNFYINDPEFIEKLFDVFDPLDFRYNVLVEDK
;
A
#
# COMPACT_ATOMS: atom_id res chain seq x y z
N MET A 1 -4.36 -6.71 -22.59
CA MET A 1 -5.17 -5.91 -21.66
C MET A 1 -4.98 -4.45 -22.02
N THR A 2 -6.03 -3.64 -22.07
CA THR A 2 -5.92 -2.20 -22.34
C THR A 2 -5.77 -1.41 -21.04
N LEU A 3 -4.84 -0.45 -20.99
CA LEU A 3 -4.57 0.40 -19.83
C LEU A 3 -5.04 1.84 -20.06
N HIS A 4 -5.78 2.39 -19.10
CA HIS A 4 -6.15 3.79 -19.02
C HIS A 4 -5.59 4.43 -17.74
N SER A 5 -4.79 5.48 -17.87
CA SER A 5 -4.19 6.16 -16.72
C SER A 5 -5.04 7.34 -16.25
N LEU A 6 -5.22 7.48 -14.94
CA LEU A 6 -5.92 8.57 -14.28
C LEU A 6 -5.00 9.27 -13.27
N ASP A 7 -5.17 10.58 -13.09
CA ASP A 7 -4.51 11.28 -11.99
C ASP A 7 -5.02 10.74 -10.65
N LEU A 8 -4.12 10.38 -9.74
CA LEU A 8 -4.43 9.89 -8.39
C LEU A 8 -5.37 10.85 -7.63
N ARG A 9 -5.27 12.16 -7.88
CA ARG A 9 -6.11 13.19 -7.24
C ARG A 9 -7.58 13.03 -7.61
N THR A 10 -7.87 12.54 -8.81
CA THR A 10 -9.24 12.35 -9.29
C THR A 10 -9.94 11.16 -8.65
N THR A 11 -9.19 10.24 -8.03
CA THR A 11 -9.78 9.06 -7.38
C THR A 11 -10.26 9.34 -5.96
N GLY A 12 -9.70 10.37 -5.30
CA GLY A 12 -10.02 10.70 -3.89
C GLY A 12 -9.53 9.65 -2.87
N GLN A 13 -8.64 8.73 -3.25
CA GLN A 13 -8.25 7.58 -2.42
C GLN A 13 -6.89 7.73 -1.72
N PHE A 14 -6.15 8.82 -1.98
CA PHE A 14 -4.75 8.95 -1.61
C PHE A 14 -4.52 10.09 -0.61
N PRO A 15 -3.61 9.92 0.38
CA PRO A 15 -3.33 10.96 1.35
C PRO A 15 -2.58 12.13 0.73
N ALA A 16 -2.82 13.34 1.24
CA ALA A 16 -2.20 14.56 0.74
C ALA A 16 -0.67 14.52 0.72
N LEU A 17 -0.05 13.93 1.76
CA LEU A 17 1.42 13.80 1.86
C LEU A 17 2.01 12.98 0.71
N LEU A 18 1.37 11.88 0.30
CA LEU A 18 1.82 11.11 -0.86
C LEU A 18 1.70 11.94 -2.14
N LEU A 19 0.56 12.58 -2.36
CA LEU A 19 0.32 13.33 -3.59
C LEU A 19 1.29 14.52 -3.72
N ASP A 20 1.55 15.21 -2.61
CA ASP A 20 2.49 16.33 -2.56
C ASP A 20 3.96 15.89 -2.68
N TYR A 21 4.28 14.68 -2.24
CA TYR A 21 5.58 14.07 -2.48
C TYR A 21 5.80 13.80 -3.97
N LEU A 22 4.78 13.25 -4.66
CA LEU A 22 4.86 12.98 -6.09
C LEU A 22 4.98 14.27 -6.91
N ASP A 23 4.36 15.37 -6.46
CA ASP A 23 4.54 16.71 -7.01
C ASP A 23 5.89 17.36 -6.66
N GLN A 24 6.75 16.68 -5.88
CA GLN A 24 8.05 17.16 -5.43
C GLN A 24 7.96 18.53 -4.73
N LYS A 25 6.93 18.75 -3.91
CA LYS A 25 6.78 20.03 -3.19
C LYS A 25 8.07 20.35 -2.41
N PRO A 26 8.66 21.55 -2.55
CA PRO A 26 9.95 21.88 -1.95
C PRO A 26 10.02 21.67 -0.43
N ALA A 27 8.89 21.89 0.26
CA ALA A 27 8.76 21.69 1.70
C ALA A 27 8.98 20.23 2.15
N LEU A 28 8.83 19.25 1.25
CA LEU A 28 8.99 17.83 1.56
C LEU A 28 10.42 17.30 1.36
N LYS A 29 11.30 18.09 0.73
CA LYS A 29 12.70 17.69 0.46
C LYS A 29 13.47 17.20 1.70
N PRO A 30 13.27 17.73 2.93
CA PRO A 30 13.96 17.23 4.11
C PRO A 30 13.57 15.81 4.57
N PHE A 31 12.47 15.24 4.06
CA PHE A 31 11.92 13.96 4.56
C PHE A 31 12.20 12.75 3.67
N TYR A 32 12.95 12.94 2.59
CA TYR A 32 13.45 11.86 1.74
C TYR A 32 14.84 12.24 1.22
N SER A 33 15.62 11.26 0.75
CA SER A 33 16.95 11.54 0.19
C SER A 33 16.90 11.77 -1.31
N ILE A 34 16.39 10.78 -2.06
CA ILE A 34 16.45 10.75 -3.52
C ILE A 34 15.03 10.50 -4.05
N TYR A 35 14.58 11.32 -5.00
CA TYR A 35 13.29 11.14 -5.66
C TYR A 35 13.38 10.03 -6.74
N PRO A 36 12.42 9.09 -6.82
CA PRO A 36 12.53 7.86 -7.61
C PRO A 36 12.37 8.10 -9.12
N THR A 37 13.48 8.46 -9.78
CA THR A 37 13.57 8.46 -11.25
C THR A 37 14.73 7.59 -11.69
N LEU A 38 14.71 7.13 -12.96
CA LEU A 38 15.85 6.38 -13.51
C LEU A 38 17.14 7.19 -13.45
N GLU A 39 17.08 8.50 -13.73
CA GLU A 39 18.28 9.35 -13.72
C GLU A 39 18.85 9.52 -12.30
N ASN A 40 17.98 9.73 -11.30
CA ASN A 40 18.40 9.84 -9.91
C ASN A 40 18.88 8.51 -9.31
N ALA A 41 18.54 7.36 -9.92
CA ALA A 41 19.01 6.06 -9.44
C ALA A 41 20.54 5.95 -9.42
N LYS A 42 21.25 6.73 -10.25
CA LYS A 42 22.71 6.83 -10.19
C LYS A 42 23.21 7.33 -8.83
N GLU A 43 22.54 8.31 -8.23
CA GLU A 43 22.88 8.82 -6.90
C GLU A 43 22.66 7.73 -5.83
N ALA A 44 21.57 6.97 -5.95
CA ALA A 44 21.27 5.87 -5.05
C ALA A 44 22.35 4.77 -5.14
N ILE A 45 22.76 4.40 -6.36
CA ILE A 45 23.84 3.45 -6.63
C ILE A 45 25.14 3.91 -5.95
N ILE A 46 25.53 5.17 -6.14
CA ILE A 46 26.75 5.74 -5.55
C ILE A 46 26.67 5.68 -4.00
N SER A 47 25.51 6.01 -3.42
CA SER A 47 25.33 5.99 -1.96
C SER A 47 25.47 4.59 -1.34
N LYS A 48 25.25 3.53 -2.13
CA LYS A 48 25.24 2.12 -1.69
C LYS A 48 26.42 1.30 -2.25
N GLN A 49 27.33 1.90 -3.04
CA GLN A 49 28.41 1.17 -3.73
C GLN A 49 29.36 0.42 -2.79
N ASN A 50 29.55 0.92 -1.57
CA ASN A 50 30.42 0.33 -0.55
C ASN A 50 29.65 -0.57 0.43
N PHE A 51 28.59 -1.23 -0.03
CA PHE A 51 27.83 -2.15 0.82
C PHE A 51 28.70 -3.34 1.26
N ASP A 52 28.64 -3.66 2.55
CA ASP A 52 29.53 -4.62 3.21
C ASP A 52 29.49 -6.03 2.58
N THR A 53 30.66 -6.60 2.33
CA THR A 53 30.82 -7.90 1.66
C THR A 53 30.41 -9.08 2.56
N GLU A 54 30.65 -9.01 3.87
CA GLU A 54 30.22 -10.05 4.81
C GLU A 54 28.70 -10.08 4.96
N LYS A 55 28.04 -8.93 4.88
CA LYS A 55 26.57 -8.85 4.80
C LYS A 55 26.03 -9.55 3.56
N ARG A 56 26.65 -9.34 2.38
CA ARG A 56 26.28 -10.04 1.13
C ARG A 56 26.42 -11.54 1.26
N LYS A 57 27.54 -12.01 1.83
CA LYS A 57 27.78 -13.44 2.07
C LYS A 57 26.75 -14.03 3.00
N THR A 58 26.48 -13.36 4.13
CA THR A 58 25.47 -13.78 5.11
C THR A 58 24.08 -13.88 4.48
N LEU A 59 23.70 -12.89 3.66
CA LEU A 59 22.44 -12.90 2.93
C LEU A 59 22.32 -14.13 2.01
N VAL A 60 23.37 -14.41 1.23
CA VAL A 60 23.39 -15.56 0.31
C VAL A 60 23.32 -16.88 1.07
N ASP A 61 24.13 -17.06 2.11
CA ASP A 61 24.12 -18.27 2.95
C ASP A 61 22.73 -18.54 3.56
N VAL A 62 22.03 -17.48 3.97
CA VAL A 62 20.67 -17.59 4.52
C VAL A 62 19.65 -17.90 3.44
N LEU A 63 19.72 -17.26 2.27
CA LEU A 63 18.82 -17.52 1.15
C LEU A 63 18.94 -18.96 0.63
N GLU A 64 20.17 -19.48 0.49
CA GLU A 64 20.41 -20.87 0.08
C GLU A 64 19.75 -21.87 1.03
N LYS A 65 19.87 -21.65 2.34
CA LYS A 65 19.19 -22.46 3.36
C LYS A 65 17.67 -22.33 3.26
N GLN A 66 17.15 -21.12 3.10
CA GLN A 66 15.70 -20.85 3.02
C GLN A 66 15.02 -21.46 1.79
N TYR A 67 15.76 -21.58 0.69
CA TYR A 67 15.25 -22.14 -0.56
C TYR A 67 15.49 -23.65 -0.70
N THR A 68 16.13 -24.28 0.29
CA THR A 68 16.35 -25.73 0.28
C THR A 68 15.04 -26.50 0.13
N GLY A 69 14.98 -27.42 -0.83
CA GLY A 69 13.80 -28.25 -1.11
C GLY A 69 12.82 -27.66 -2.14
N LEU A 70 13.04 -26.44 -2.63
CA LEU A 70 12.28 -25.91 -3.76
C LEU A 70 12.72 -26.53 -5.09
N PRO A 71 11.80 -26.69 -6.07
CA PRO A 71 12.07 -27.45 -7.30
C PRO A 71 13.13 -26.82 -8.21
N TYR A 72 13.28 -25.50 -8.14
CA TYR A 72 14.34 -24.75 -8.83
C TYR A 72 14.80 -23.61 -7.93
N LEU A 73 16.09 -23.28 -7.98
CA LEU A 73 16.69 -22.24 -7.15
C LEU A 73 17.04 -21.01 -8.00
N PRO A 74 16.82 -19.78 -7.49
CA PRO A 74 17.46 -18.58 -8.04
C PRO A 74 18.99 -18.70 -7.99
N ASP A 75 19.69 -18.00 -8.88
CA ASP A 75 21.13 -17.80 -8.76
C ASP A 75 21.42 -16.72 -7.70
N PHE A 76 21.73 -17.14 -6.47
CA PHE A 76 22.06 -16.22 -5.38
C PHE A 76 23.46 -15.62 -5.51
N SER A 77 24.36 -16.21 -6.31
CA SER A 77 25.74 -15.73 -6.46
C SER A 77 25.81 -14.31 -7.03
N ILE A 78 24.76 -13.87 -7.74
CA ILE A 78 24.64 -12.50 -8.24
C ILE A 78 24.69 -11.47 -7.10
N LEU A 79 24.15 -11.79 -5.92
CA LEU A 79 24.10 -10.89 -4.75
C LEU A 79 25.48 -10.69 -4.08
N LEU A 80 26.44 -11.58 -4.37
CA LEU A 80 27.83 -11.44 -3.90
C LEU A 80 28.60 -10.34 -4.65
N LYS A 81 28.16 -9.96 -5.85
CA LYS A 81 28.87 -8.97 -6.67
C LYS A 81 28.67 -7.56 -6.12
N GLU A 82 29.76 -6.79 -6.05
CA GLU A 82 29.75 -5.40 -5.56
C GLU A 82 28.82 -4.49 -6.38
N ASN A 83 28.71 -4.74 -7.69
CA ASN A 83 27.83 -4.02 -8.60
C ASN A 83 26.37 -4.54 -8.61
N THR A 84 25.96 -5.35 -7.64
CA THR A 84 24.59 -5.81 -7.49
C THR A 84 23.88 -5.09 -6.35
N PHE A 85 22.69 -4.58 -6.66
CA PHE A 85 21.79 -3.90 -5.74
C PHE A 85 20.44 -4.61 -5.69
N THR A 86 19.61 -4.27 -4.70
CA THR A 86 18.25 -4.76 -4.58
C THR A 86 17.22 -3.67 -4.82
N VAL A 87 16.02 -4.11 -5.14
CA VAL A 87 14.79 -3.32 -5.14
C VAL A 87 13.78 -4.08 -4.30
N THR A 88 13.22 -3.48 -3.27
CA THR A 88 12.42 -4.20 -2.28
C THR A 88 10.97 -3.77 -2.27
N THR A 89 10.09 -4.72 -1.96
CA THR A 89 8.78 -4.45 -1.38
C THR A 89 8.58 -5.43 -0.24
N GLY A 90 7.74 -5.08 0.74
CA GLY A 90 7.40 -5.97 1.83
C GLY A 90 5.91 -6.11 2.04
N HIS A 91 5.52 -7.23 2.63
CA HIS A 91 4.19 -7.40 3.22
C HIS A 91 4.13 -8.57 4.23
N GLN A 92 3.06 -8.59 5.02
CA GLN A 92 2.66 -9.69 5.87
C GLN A 92 2.29 -10.93 5.03
N LEU A 93 2.21 -12.06 5.73
CA LEU A 93 2.05 -13.38 5.12
C LEU A 93 0.56 -13.71 4.99
N ASN A 94 -0.21 -12.84 4.33
CA ASN A 94 -1.63 -13.05 4.10
C ASN A 94 -1.88 -14.39 3.41
N ILE A 95 -2.88 -15.13 3.89
CA ILE A 95 -3.25 -16.40 3.27
C ILE A 95 -3.75 -16.17 1.84
N PHE A 96 -3.46 -17.14 0.96
CA PHE A 96 -3.79 -17.14 -0.45
C PHE A 96 -3.34 -15.88 -1.20
N THR A 97 -2.20 -15.29 -0.84
CA THR A 97 -1.66 -13.99 -1.33
C THR A 97 -2.34 -12.74 -0.80
N GLY A 98 -3.42 -12.85 0.00
CA GLY A 98 -4.13 -11.70 0.54
C GLY A 98 -4.75 -10.78 -0.52
N PRO A 99 -4.84 -9.47 -0.24
CA PRO A 99 -5.37 -8.50 -1.18
C PRO A 99 -4.57 -8.42 -2.49
N LEU A 100 -5.23 -8.12 -3.60
CA LEU A 100 -4.62 -8.06 -4.93
C LEU A 100 -3.45 -7.05 -5.02
N TYR A 101 -3.44 -5.99 -4.21
CA TYR A 101 -2.34 -5.03 -4.25
C TYR A 101 -0.98 -5.62 -3.86
N ILE A 102 -0.92 -6.79 -3.18
CA ILE A 102 0.34 -7.50 -2.93
C ILE A 102 0.98 -7.93 -4.25
N ILE A 103 0.16 -8.40 -5.20
CA ILE A 103 0.58 -8.76 -6.55
C ILE A 103 1.11 -7.52 -7.28
N TYR A 104 0.41 -6.39 -7.16
CA TYR A 104 0.84 -5.14 -7.80
C TYR A 104 2.16 -4.61 -7.24
N LYS A 105 2.39 -4.71 -5.93
CA LYS A 105 3.68 -4.41 -5.29
C LYS A 105 4.81 -5.22 -5.93
N ILE A 106 4.62 -6.53 -6.04
CA ILE A 106 5.63 -7.45 -6.56
C ILE A 106 5.91 -7.18 -8.04
N VAL A 107 4.86 -7.04 -8.87
CA VAL A 107 5.01 -6.70 -10.30
C VAL A 107 5.77 -5.39 -10.46
N THR A 108 5.41 -4.35 -9.69
CA THR A 108 6.10 -3.05 -9.73
C THR A 108 7.59 -3.19 -9.37
N THR A 109 7.90 -3.98 -8.34
CA THR A 109 9.27 -4.21 -7.84
C THR A 109 10.14 -4.90 -8.91
N VAL A 110 9.61 -5.97 -9.52
CA VAL A 110 10.30 -6.70 -10.59
C VAL A 110 10.46 -5.82 -11.83
N LYS A 111 9.43 -5.05 -12.21
CA LYS A 111 9.50 -4.12 -13.35
C LYS A 111 10.52 -3.02 -13.13
N LEU A 112 10.62 -2.47 -11.91
CA LEU A 112 11.64 -1.47 -11.59
C LEU A 112 13.04 -2.06 -11.72
N ALA A 113 13.27 -3.26 -11.20
CA ALA A 113 14.57 -3.94 -11.34
C ALA A 113 14.95 -4.12 -12.83
N ARG A 114 13.99 -4.43 -13.71
CA ARG A 114 14.22 -4.51 -15.17
C ARG A 114 14.55 -3.14 -15.78
N ALA A 115 13.75 -2.12 -15.48
CA ALA A 115 13.96 -0.77 -16.00
C ALA A 115 15.33 -0.21 -15.56
N LEU A 116 15.76 -0.48 -14.32
CA LEU A 116 17.08 -0.13 -13.84
C LEU A 116 18.18 -0.91 -14.57
N LYS A 117 17.99 -2.21 -14.82
CA LYS A 117 18.96 -3.02 -15.58
C LYS A 117 19.15 -2.53 -17.01
N GLU A 118 18.06 -2.09 -17.65
CA GLU A 118 18.09 -1.50 -19.00
C GLU A 118 18.81 -0.15 -19.01
N ALA A 119 18.54 0.71 -18.02
CA ALA A 119 19.17 2.03 -17.90
C ALA A 119 20.64 1.96 -17.46
N TYR A 120 21.02 0.92 -16.72
CA TYR A 120 22.35 0.74 -16.12
C TYR A 120 22.88 -0.70 -16.33
N PRO A 121 23.26 -1.09 -17.57
CA PRO A 121 23.60 -2.46 -17.93
C PRO A 121 24.81 -3.06 -17.18
N GLU A 122 25.71 -2.20 -16.67
CA GLU A 122 26.89 -2.55 -15.91
C GLU A 122 26.61 -2.97 -14.46
N TYR A 123 25.41 -2.67 -13.95
CA TYR A 123 24.95 -3.04 -12.62
C TYR A 123 23.88 -4.14 -12.67
N ASN A 124 23.62 -4.82 -11.56
CA ASN A 124 22.53 -5.79 -11.44
C ASN A 124 21.53 -5.33 -10.39
N PHE A 125 20.25 -5.63 -10.62
CA PHE A 125 19.17 -5.22 -9.74
C PHE A 125 18.30 -6.44 -9.46
N VAL A 126 18.23 -6.84 -8.19
CA VAL A 126 17.53 -8.06 -7.76
C VAL A 126 16.25 -7.65 -7.02
N PRO A 127 15.06 -8.02 -7.53
CA PRO A 127 13.82 -7.73 -6.84
C PRO A 127 13.64 -8.67 -5.63
N ILE A 128 13.45 -8.07 -4.45
CA ILE A 128 13.27 -8.77 -3.18
C ILE A 128 11.85 -8.55 -2.66
N TYR A 129 11.16 -9.64 -2.33
CA TYR A 129 9.95 -9.63 -1.51
C TYR A 129 10.30 -9.91 -0.05
N TRP A 130 10.21 -8.89 0.80
CA TRP A 130 10.39 -9.01 2.24
C TRP A 130 9.15 -9.59 2.90
N MET A 131 9.29 -10.74 3.54
CA MET A 131 8.23 -11.32 4.36
C MET A 131 8.26 -10.69 5.75
N ALA A 132 7.16 -10.02 6.15
CA ALA A 132 6.96 -9.59 7.54
C ALA A 132 6.55 -10.79 8.43
N SER A 133 7.38 -11.83 8.43
CA SER A 133 7.18 -13.11 9.12
C SER A 133 7.14 -12.96 10.63
N GLU A 134 7.83 -11.95 11.16
CA GLU A 134 7.85 -11.66 12.58
C GLU A 134 6.60 -10.97 13.09
N ASP A 135 5.69 -10.50 12.23
CA ASP A 135 4.48 -9.84 12.70
C ASP A 135 3.64 -10.79 13.59
N HIS A 136 2.86 -10.26 14.52
CA HIS A 136 1.96 -11.04 15.36
C HIS A 136 0.48 -10.74 15.11
N ASP A 137 0.16 -9.83 14.19
CA ASP A 137 -1.23 -9.54 13.82
C ASP A 137 -1.81 -10.66 12.93
N PHE A 138 -2.27 -11.72 13.58
CA PHE A 138 -2.92 -12.84 12.90
C PHE A 138 -4.19 -12.42 12.17
N GLU A 139 -4.98 -11.52 12.75
CA GLU A 139 -6.27 -11.13 12.16
C GLU A 139 -6.10 -10.42 10.81
N GLU A 140 -5.02 -9.67 10.64
CA GLU A 140 -4.72 -9.00 9.36
C GLU A 140 -4.38 -10.00 8.24
N ILE A 141 -3.81 -11.17 8.57
CA ILE A 141 -3.41 -12.19 7.58
C ILE A 141 -4.45 -13.30 7.36
N ALA A 142 -5.41 -13.43 8.28
CA ALA A 142 -6.27 -14.61 8.40
C ALA A 142 -7.43 -14.68 7.40
N ALA A 143 -7.62 -13.71 6.51
CA ALA A 143 -8.75 -13.71 5.59
C ALA A 143 -8.40 -13.23 4.18
N PHE A 144 -9.18 -13.72 3.20
CA PHE A 144 -9.18 -13.22 1.83
C PHE A 144 -10.59 -13.34 1.22
N HIS A 145 -10.84 -12.58 0.15
CA HIS A 145 -12.14 -12.53 -0.51
C HIS A 145 -12.09 -13.14 -1.91
N LEU A 146 -12.91 -14.18 -2.14
CA LEU A 146 -13.02 -14.91 -3.39
C LEU A 146 -14.49 -14.99 -3.82
N PHE A 147 -14.78 -14.51 -5.03
CA PHE A 147 -16.10 -14.45 -5.64
C PHE A 147 -17.18 -13.85 -4.72
N GLY A 148 -16.81 -12.81 -3.97
CA GLY A 148 -17.68 -12.11 -3.02
C GLY A 148 -17.89 -12.84 -1.68
N GLN A 149 -17.20 -13.96 -1.45
CA GLN A 149 -17.22 -14.69 -0.19
C GLN A 149 -15.91 -14.47 0.58
N THR A 150 -16.01 -14.30 1.89
CA THR A 150 -14.85 -14.21 2.79
C THR A 150 -14.49 -15.59 3.30
N HIS A 151 -13.25 -16.01 3.03
CA HIS A 151 -12.68 -17.22 3.62
C HIS A 151 -11.75 -16.81 4.75
N LYS A 152 -11.96 -17.35 5.95
CA LYS A 152 -11.20 -17.01 7.16
C LYS A 152 -10.51 -18.24 7.75
N TRP A 153 -9.23 -18.12 8.07
CA TRP A 153 -8.50 -19.03 8.93
C TRP A 153 -8.89 -18.75 10.38
N THR A 154 -9.58 -19.71 10.99
CA THR A 154 -10.06 -19.60 12.37
C THR A 154 -9.15 -20.35 13.32
N GLY A 155 -8.82 -19.73 14.45
CA GLY A 155 -8.00 -20.33 15.51
C GLY A 155 -7.45 -19.25 16.44
N GLU A 156 -6.95 -19.66 17.61
CA GLU A 156 -6.17 -18.78 18.47
C GLU A 156 -4.68 -19.00 18.18
N HIS A 157 -4.04 -17.99 17.60
CA HIS A 157 -2.63 -18.02 17.24
C HIS A 157 -1.87 -16.97 18.04
N LYS A 158 -0.65 -17.33 18.47
CA LYS A 158 0.24 -16.43 19.21
C LYS A 158 1.63 -16.45 18.59
N GLY A 159 2.37 -15.36 18.79
CA GLY A 159 3.73 -15.20 18.31
C GLY A 159 3.79 -14.79 16.84
N ALA A 160 4.97 -14.97 16.24
CA ALA A 160 5.24 -14.58 14.87
C ALA A 160 4.42 -15.40 13.85
N VAL A 161 3.70 -14.72 12.96
CA VAL A 161 2.84 -15.31 11.93
C VAL A 161 3.59 -16.26 11.00
N GLY A 162 4.86 -15.96 10.70
CA GLY A 162 5.71 -16.79 9.85
C GLY A 162 5.99 -18.18 10.42
N ARG A 163 5.90 -18.34 11.75
CA ARG A 163 6.14 -19.61 12.46
C ARG A 163 4.88 -20.47 12.61
N LEU A 164 3.70 -19.97 12.20
CA LEU A 164 2.44 -20.70 12.30
C LEU A 164 2.42 -21.93 11.38
N ASN A 165 1.68 -22.96 11.78
CA ASN A 165 1.53 -24.20 11.02
C ASN A 165 0.48 -24.03 9.91
N PRO A 166 0.88 -24.00 8.62
CA PRO A 166 -0.04 -23.72 7.52
C PRO A 166 -1.00 -24.88 7.23
N LYS A 167 -0.75 -26.08 7.77
CA LYS A 167 -1.58 -27.27 7.47
C LYS A 167 -3.03 -27.14 7.93
N GLU A 168 -3.31 -26.23 8.87
CA GLU A 168 -4.68 -25.92 9.32
C GLU A 168 -5.56 -25.32 8.20
N LEU A 169 -4.93 -24.74 7.17
CA LEU A 169 -5.62 -24.19 5.99
C LEU A 169 -6.21 -25.28 5.09
N GLU A 170 -5.98 -26.58 5.37
CA GLU A 170 -6.65 -27.69 4.70
C GLU A 170 -8.18 -27.56 4.73
N SER A 171 -8.70 -27.04 5.85
CA SER A 171 -10.14 -26.80 6.05
C SER A 171 -10.71 -25.85 5.01
N ILE A 172 -10.01 -24.75 4.71
CA ILE A 172 -10.40 -23.77 3.70
C ILE A 172 -10.28 -24.37 2.30
N ILE A 173 -9.16 -25.07 2.01
CA ILE A 173 -8.92 -25.71 0.70
C ILE A 173 -10.05 -26.69 0.35
N LYS A 174 -10.56 -27.45 1.33
CA LYS A 174 -11.65 -28.41 1.14
C LYS A 174 -13.00 -27.75 0.81
N GLN A 175 -13.20 -26.49 1.18
CA GLN A 175 -14.44 -25.74 0.95
C GLN A 175 -14.45 -25.01 -0.41
N MET A 176 -13.30 -24.90 -1.08
CA MET A 176 -13.21 -24.22 -2.37
C MET A 176 -13.83 -25.07 -3.49
N PRO A 177 -14.59 -24.47 -4.42
CA PRO A 177 -15.21 -25.18 -5.53
C PRO A 177 -14.15 -25.82 -6.45
N ASP A 178 -13.06 -25.10 -6.73
CA ASP A 178 -11.89 -25.60 -7.43
C ASP A 178 -10.70 -25.60 -6.47
N LYS A 179 -10.00 -26.73 -6.35
CA LYS A 179 -8.84 -26.85 -5.46
C LYS A 179 -7.64 -26.11 -6.06
N PRO A 180 -7.15 -25.02 -5.44
CA PRO A 180 -6.01 -24.31 -5.98
C PRO A 180 -4.73 -25.10 -5.65
N LEU A 181 -4.32 -25.99 -6.58
CA LEU A 181 -3.26 -26.99 -6.36
C LEU A 181 -1.95 -26.38 -5.84
N LEU A 182 -1.57 -25.20 -6.33
CA LEU A 182 -0.40 -24.47 -5.85
C LEU A 182 -0.48 -24.20 -4.34
N PHE A 183 -1.58 -23.64 -3.86
CA PHE A 183 -1.75 -23.29 -2.45
C PHE A 183 -1.95 -24.53 -1.60
N ALA A 184 -2.64 -25.55 -2.11
CA ALA A 184 -2.75 -26.84 -1.43
C ALA A 184 -1.37 -27.46 -1.20
N LYS A 185 -0.51 -27.49 -2.23
CA LYS A 185 0.87 -27.95 -2.10
C LYS A 185 1.65 -27.11 -1.09
N ALA A 186 1.62 -25.79 -1.26
CA ALA A 186 2.35 -24.86 -0.40
C ALA A 186 1.98 -25.00 1.08
N TYR A 187 0.69 -25.12 1.41
CA TYR A 187 0.24 -25.20 2.79
C TYR A 187 0.34 -26.60 3.41
N LEU A 188 0.11 -27.66 2.64
CA LEU A 188 0.07 -29.02 3.20
C LEU A 188 1.44 -29.69 3.26
N GLU A 189 2.39 -29.28 2.41
CA GLU A 189 3.74 -29.85 2.34
C GLU A 189 4.79 -29.05 3.12
N ASN A 190 4.42 -27.91 3.70
CA ASN A 190 5.33 -27.09 4.53
C ASN A 190 4.92 -27.10 6.01
N THR A 191 5.88 -26.81 6.88
CA THR A 191 5.70 -26.81 8.35
C THR A 191 5.47 -25.42 8.93
N THR A 192 5.87 -24.36 8.22
CA THR A 192 5.70 -22.98 8.66
C THR A 192 5.05 -22.13 7.56
N LEU A 193 4.29 -21.12 7.96
CA LEU A 193 3.64 -20.20 7.03
C LEU A 193 4.67 -19.48 6.17
N ALA A 194 5.82 -19.09 6.71
CA ALA A 194 6.91 -18.48 5.94
C ALA A 194 7.41 -19.38 4.80
N ASN A 195 7.57 -20.68 5.04
CA ASN A 195 7.96 -21.63 3.99
C ASN A 195 6.85 -21.81 2.94
N ALA A 196 5.58 -21.85 3.37
CA ALA A 196 4.45 -21.92 2.45
C ALA A 196 4.35 -20.66 1.57
N VAL A 197 4.50 -19.46 2.15
CA VAL A 197 4.51 -18.19 1.40
C VAL A 197 5.65 -18.14 0.41
N ARG A 198 6.87 -18.49 0.84
CA ARG A 198 8.02 -18.60 -0.07
C ARG A 198 7.73 -19.56 -1.23
N CYS A 199 7.12 -20.72 -0.94
CA CYS A 199 6.77 -21.71 -1.96
C CYS A 199 5.84 -21.15 -3.03
N TYR A 200 4.69 -20.58 -2.66
CA TYR A 200 3.75 -20.08 -3.68
C TYR A 200 4.22 -18.78 -4.34
N MET A 201 4.95 -17.90 -3.63
CA MET A 201 5.51 -16.68 -4.24
C MET A 201 6.62 -17.03 -5.24
N HIS A 202 7.43 -18.05 -4.94
CA HIS A 202 8.44 -18.55 -5.86
C HIS A 202 7.83 -19.18 -7.11
N GLU A 203 6.74 -19.94 -6.98
CA GLU A 203 6.05 -20.47 -8.17
C GLU A 203 5.47 -19.35 -9.05
N LEU A 204 4.85 -18.33 -8.43
CA LEU A 204 4.19 -17.24 -9.14
C LEU A 204 5.19 -16.25 -9.79
N PHE A 205 6.33 -15.98 -9.15
CA PHE A 205 7.23 -14.89 -9.56
C PHE A 205 8.71 -15.26 -9.67
N GLY A 206 9.12 -16.46 -9.24
CA GLY A 206 10.53 -16.87 -9.23
C GLY A 206 11.15 -16.87 -10.63
N LYS A 207 10.40 -17.28 -11.66
CA LYS A 207 10.81 -17.18 -13.07
C LYS A 207 11.06 -15.76 -13.54
N GLN A 208 10.44 -14.77 -12.89
CA GLN A 208 10.61 -13.35 -13.19
C GLN A 208 11.77 -12.72 -12.42
N GLY A 209 12.49 -13.51 -11.61
CA GLY A 209 13.68 -13.10 -10.85
C GLY A 209 13.40 -12.67 -9.40
N LEU A 210 12.17 -12.79 -8.92
CA LEU A 210 11.83 -12.44 -7.53
C LEU A 210 12.49 -13.39 -6.54
N ILE A 211 13.16 -12.82 -5.53
CA ILE A 211 13.65 -13.56 -4.37
C ILE A 211 12.83 -13.14 -3.15
N THR A 212 12.34 -14.12 -2.40
CA THR A 212 11.54 -13.95 -1.18
C THR A 212 12.43 -14.17 0.04
N LEU A 213 12.55 -13.16 0.89
CA LEU A 213 13.42 -13.17 2.06
C LEU A 213 12.60 -13.26 3.35
N ASP A 214 12.91 -14.25 4.19
CA ASP A 214 12.51 -14.26 5.59
C ASP A 214 13.65 -13.69 6.46
N ALA A 215 13.47 -12.51 7.04
CA ALA A 215 14.52 -11.87 7.83
C ALA A 215 14.50 -12.24 9.32
N ASP A 216 13.59 -13.13 9.76
CA ASP A 216 13.60 -13.73 11.09
C ASP A 216 14.74 -14.75 11.21
N ASN A 217 15.97 -14.26 11.24
CA ASN A 217 17.18 -15.09 11.21
C ASN A 217 18.31 -14.50 12.07
N ALA A 218 18.95 -15.34 12.86
CA ALA A 218 20.02 -14.94 13.78
C ALA A 218 21.24 -14.33 13.09
N ASP A 219 21.67 -14.91 11.96
CA ASP A 219 22.87 -14.45 11.25
C ASP A 219 22.63 -13.08 10.59
N LEU A 220 21.42 -12.85 10.05
CA LEU A 220 21.02 -11.55 9.52
C LEU A 220 20.91 -10.50 10.62
N LYS A 221 20.24 -10.81 11.74
CA LYS A 221 20.09 -9.85 12.86
C LYS A 221 21.41 -9.55 13.57
N ARG A 222 22.43 -10.41 13.46
CA ARG A 222 23.77 -10.11 13.97
C ARG A 222 24.36 -8.84 13.35
N HIS A 223 24.06 -8.57 12.08
CA HIS A 223 24.44 -7.32 11.40
C HIS A 223 23.64 -6.10 11.89
N PHE A 224 22.48 -6.32 12.51
CA PHE A 224 21.61 -5.31 13.10
C PHE A 224 21.82 -5.11 14.61
N LEU A 225 22.70 -5.92 15.22
CA LEU A 225 22.97 -5.90 16.66
C LEU A 225 23.35 -4.52 17.21
N PRO A 226 24.17 -3.68 16.54
CA PRO A 226 24.46 -2.34 17.04
C PRO A 226 23.22 -1.47 17.24
N VAL A 227 22.26 -1.55 16.29
CA VAL A 227 20.98 -0.84 16.38
C VAL A 227 20.13 -1.40 17.52
N ILE A 228 20.08 -2.73 17.67
CA ILE A 228 19.36 -3.38 18.76
C ILE A 228 19.88 -2.91 20.12
N GLN A 229 21.20 -2.91 20.30
CA GLN A 229 21.84 -2.53 21.56
C GLN A 229 21.58 -1.06 21.90
N GLU A 230 21.74 -0.16 20.93
CA GLU A 230 21.52 1.27 21.15
C GLU A 230 20.05 1.62 21.39
N GLU A 231 19.12 0.99 20.66
CA GLU A 231 17.69 1.19 20.90
C GLU A 231 17.28 0.76 22.32
N LEU A 232 17.83 -0.35 22.82
CA LEU A 232 17.57 -0.81 24.19
C LEU A 232 18.13 0.16 25.24
N THR A 233 19.22 0.88 24.97
CA THR A 233 19.84 1.74 25.98
C THR A 233 19.36 3.18 25.94
N ASP A 234 19.26 3.74 24.74
CA ASP A 234 19.23 5.19 24.53
C ASP A 234 17.91 5.69 23.92
N SER A 235 17.05 4.77 23.43
CA SER A 235 15.70 5.07 22.93
C SER A 235 15.67 6.16 21.85
N VAL A 236 16.70 6.18 21.00
CA VAL A 236 16.98 7.28 20.07
C VAL A 236 15.87 7.42 19.03
N SER A 237 15.31 6.30 18.57
CA SER A 237 14.29 6.27 17.52
C SER A 237 13.02 7.04 17.91
N GLU A 238 12.62 7.00 19.19
CA GLU A 238 11.44 7.73 19.67
C GLU A 238 11.56 9.24 19.40
N LYS A 239 12.69 9.81 19.81
CA LYS A 239 12.96 11.24 19.73
C LYS A 239 13.00 11.70 18.28
N LEU A 240 13.77 11.00 17.44
CA LEU A 240 13.95 11.35 16.03
C LEU A 240 12.65 11.26 15.22
N VAL A 241 11.84 10.22 15.46
CA VAL A 241 10.54 10.07 14.79
C VAL A 241 9.57 11.14 15.29
N THR A 242 9.54 11.43 16.59
CA THR A 242 8.67 12.47 17.16
C THR A 242 9.00 13.86 16.59
N GLU A 243 10.28 14.20 16.51
CA GLU A 243 10.75 15.45 15.89
C GLU A 243 10.34 15.56 14.43
N THR A 244 10.57 14.50 13.64
CA THR A 244 10.22 14.47 12.22
C THR A 244 8.71 14.57 12.02
N THR A 245 7.93 13.88 12.85
CA THR A 245 6.47 13.95 12.87
C THR A 245 5.98 15.34 13.23
N GLY A 246 6.61 16.02 14.20
CA GLY A 246 6.32 17.41 14.54
C GLY A 246 6.50 18.36 13.36
N LYS A 247 7.58 18.18 12.58
CA LYS A 247 7.84 18.97 11.37
C LYS A 247 6.79 18.71 10.28
N LEU A 248 6.38 17.46 10.06
CA LEU A 248 5.32 17.12 9.10
C LEU A 248 3.94 17.67 9.52
N ASN A 249 3.60 17.55 10.81
CA ASN A 249 2.36 18.13 11.36
C ASN A 249 2.32 19.66 11.20
N ALA A 250 3.45 20.34 11.40
CA ALA A 250 3.55 21.79 11.19
C ALA A 250 3.31 22.21 9.73
N LEU A 251 3.52 21.30 8.77
CA LEU A 251 3.18 21.48 7.35
C LEU A 251 1.73 21.07 7.00
N GLY A 252 0.95 20.62 7.99
CA GLY A 252 -0.44 20.19 7.81
C GLY A 252 -0.61 18.71 7.44
N TYR A 253 0.45 17.91 7.51
CA TYR A 253 0.37 16.47 7.24
C TYR A 253 0.22 15.68 8.53
N HIS A 254 -0.88 14.93 8.65
CA HIS A 254 -1.08 13.99 9.75
C HIS A 254 -0.59 12.60 9.37
N THR A 255 0.31 12.05 10.18
CA THR A 255 0.84 10.70 10.00
C THR A 255 0.51 9.81 11.20
N PRO A 256 0.03 8.58 11.00
CA PRO A 256 -0.48 7.73 12.08
C PRO A 256 0.62 6.96 12.84
N LEU A 257 1.86 6.95 12.35
CA LEU A 257 2.95 6.22 12.99
C LEU A 257 3.46 7.00 14.20
N HIS A 258 3.48 6.34 15.36
CA HIS A 258 4.07 6.82 16.59
C HIS A 258 5.18 5.86 17.02
N ALA A 259 6.38 6.40 17.25
CA ALA A 259 7.46 5.64 17.87
C ALA A 259 7.23 5.50 19.38
N ARG A 260 7.85 4.48 19.96
CA ARG A 260 7.83 4.22 21.41
C ARG A 260 9.24 4.36 21.97
N GLU A 261 9.37 4.37 23.30
CA GLU A 261 10.68 4.36 23.97
C GLU A 261 11.56 3.19 23.52
N ILE A 262 11.00 1.99 23.38
CA ILE A 262 11.71 0.83 22.82
C ILE A 262 10.92 0.30 21.63
N ASN A 263 11.53 0.34 20.45
CA ASN A 263 10.92 -0.09 19.18
C ASN A 263 11.25 -1.54 18.79
N LEU A 264 11.51 -2.38 19.80
CA LEU A 264 11.80 -3.80 19.69
C LEU A 264 10.78 -4.62 20.48
N PHE A 265 10.46 -5.81 19.96
CA PHE A 265 9.71 -6.85 20.64
C PHE A 265 10.65 -7.99 21.06
N TYR A 266 10.32 -8.64 22.17
CA TYR A 266 10.88 -9.93 22.54
C TYR A 266 10.12 -11.04 21.83
N LEU A 267 10.83 -11.91 21.11
CA LEU A 267 10.28 -12.95 20.23
C LEU A 267 10.86 -14.33 20.59
N ALA A 268 10.15 -15.11 21.42
CA ALA A 268 10.57 -16.45 21.84
C ALA A 268 9.35 -17.34 22.11
N ASP A 269 9.46 -18.67 21.94
CA ASP A 269 8.48 -19.64 22.46
C ASP A 269 6.99 -19.35 22.14
N GLY A 270 6.69 -18.91 20.92
CA GLY A 270 5.31 -18.57 20.51
C GLY A 270 4.80 -17.24 21.09
N LEU A 271 5.70 -16.40 21.60
CA LEU A 271 5.46 -15.07 22.13
C LEU A 271 6.10 -14.02 21.21
N ARG A 272 5.39 -12.92 20.95
CA ARG A 272 5.98 -11.67 20.48
C ARG A 272 5.41 -10.53 21.30
N GLU A 273 6.17 -10.06 22.27
CA GLU A 273 5.69 -9.07 23.23
C GLU A 273 6.59 -7.87 23.34
N ARG A 274 6.00 -6.75 23.74
CA ARG A 274 6.71 -5.47 23.80
C ARG A 274 7.74 -5.51 24.92
N ILE A 275 8.90 -4.95 24.65
CA ILE A 275 9.89 -4.64 25.68
C ILE A 275 9.62 -3.21 26.16
N THR A 276 9.53 -3.01 27.46
CA THR A 276 9.39 -1.68 28.08
C THR A 276 10.42 -1.51 29.19
N ARG A 277 10.77 -0.26 29.48
CA ARG A 277 11.62 0.07 30.61
C ARG A 277 10.77 0.30 31.87
N ASP A 278 11.17 -0.30 32.98
CA ASP A 278 10.56 -0.15 34.31
C ASP A 278 11.68 0.15 35.32
N GLY A 279 11.94 1.44 35.55
CA GLY A 279 13.12 1.91 36.29
C GLY A 279 14.42 1.48 35.61
N ASP A 280 15.25 0.70 36.33
CA ASP A 280 16.53 0.17 35.83
C ASP A 280 16.40 -1.19 35.12
N ALA A 281 15.19 -1.75 35.07
CA ALA A 281 14.92 -3.05 34.47
C ALA A 281 14.18 -2.93 33.13
N PHE A 282 14.31 -3.98 32.32
CA PHE A 282 13.56 -4.20 31.10
C PHE A 282 12.52 -5.28 31.36
N GLN A 283 11.27 -5.00 31.04
CA GLN A 283 10.16 -5.94 31.19
C GLN A 283 9.61 -6.33 29.82
N VAL A 284 9.39 -7.63 29.62
CA VAL A 284 8.56 -8.11 28.52
C VAL A 284 7.11 -8.05 28.98
N LEU A 285 6.32 -7.16 28.37
CA LEU A 285 4.94 -6.94 28.77
C LEU A 285 4.11 -8.23 28.74
N ASN A 286 3.09 -8.29 29.59
CA ASN A 286 2.19 -9.44 29.74
C ASN A 286 2.88 -10.74 30.19
N THR A 287 4.13 -10.66 30.69
CA THR A 287 4.88 -11.80 31.21
C THR A 287 5.63 -11.44 32.49
N ASP A 288 6.15 -12.46 33.17
CA ASP A 288 7.05 -12.31 34.33
C ASP A 288 8.53 -12.14 33.92
N ILE A 289 8.82 -12.10 32.62
CA ILE A 289 10.20 -11.99 32.11
C ILE A 289 10.72 -10.57 32.32
N LYS A 290 11.82 -10.47 33.05
CA LYS A 290 12.55 -9.22 33.30
C LYS A 290 14.05 -9.42 33.12
N PHE A 291 14.71 -8.36 32.68
CA PHE A 291 16.16 -8.33 32.50
C PHE A 291 16.73 -7.05 33.10
N THR A 292 17.89 -7.13 33.70
CA THR A 292 18.77 -5.98 33.90
C THR A 292 19.34 -5.51 32.55
N LYS A 293 19.90 -4.30 32.51
CA LYS A 293 20.63 -3.80 31.33
C LYS A 293 21.74 -4.75 30.87
N SER A 294 22.49 -5.35 31.79
CA SER A 294 23.56 -6.28 31.40
C SER A 294 23.00 -7.57 30.80
N GLU A 295 21.93 -8.10 31.37
CA GLU A 295 21.33 -9.36 30.92
C GLU A 295 20.69 -9.22 29.53
N ILE A 296 19.96 -8.13 29.28
CA ILE A 296 19.29 -7.95 27.97
C ILE A 296 20.29 -7.71 26.84
N LEU A 297 21.41 -7.01 27.13
CA LEU A 297 22.46 -6.77 26.14
C LEU A 297 23.29 -8.05 25.87
N ASP A 298 23.55 -8.85 26.90
CA ASP A 298 24.17 -10.17 26.72
C ASP A 298 23.25 -11.10 25.92
N LEU A 299 21.94 -11.09 26.21
CA LEU A 299 20.93 -11.84 25.45
C LEU A 299 20.89 -11.40 23.99
N ALA A 300 20.85 -10.09 23.70
CA ALA A 300 20.89 -9.57 22.33
C ALA A 300 22.16 -10.00 21.59
N SER A 301 23.29 -10.03 22.28
CA SER A 301 24.59 -10.41 21.69
C SER A 301 24.65 -11.90 21.35
N LYS A 302 24.07 -12.76 22.20
CA LYS A 302 24.05 -14.22 22.01
C LYS A 302 22.94 -14.68 21.08
N ASN A 303 21.77 -14.05 21.17
CA ASN A 303 20.52 -14.47 20.54
C ASN A 303 19.79 -13.26 19.91
N PRO A 304 20.38 -12.61 18.89
CA PRO A 304 19.77 -11.44 18.26
C PRO A 304 18.42 -11.77 17.61
N GLU A 305 18.16 -13.02 17.22
CA GLU A 305 16.89 -13.52 16.71
C GLU A 305 15.70 -13.30 17.66
N LEU A 306 15.93 -13.14 18.96
CA LEU A 306 14.88 -12.88 19.94
C LEU A 306 14.41 -11.43 19.95
N PHE A 307 15.05 -10.52 19.20
CA PHE A 307 14.70 -9.11 19.14
C PHE A 307 14.12 -8.78 17.77
N SER A 308 12.80 -8.61 17.72
CA SER A 308 12.08 -8.29 16.48
C SER A 308 11.81 -6.78 16.39
N PRO A 309 12.26 -6.09 15.34
CA PRO A 309 11.93 -4.68 15.16
C PRO A 309 10.45 -4.45 14.87
N ASN A 310 9.91 -3.35 15.38
CA ASN A 310 8.58 -2.87 15.01
C ASN A 310 8.62 -2.08 13.68
N VAL A 311 7.50 -1.48 13.30
CA VAL A 311 7.35 -0.66 12.09
C VAL A 311 8.36 0.50 11.95
N VAL A 312 8.94 1.01 13.05
CA VAL A 312 9.98 2.06 13.04
C VAL A 312 11.34 1.50 12.62
N LEU A 313 11.74 0.37 13.20
CA LEU A 313 13.08 -0.20 13.01
C LEU A 313 13.16 -1.25 11.90
N ARG A 314 12.04 -1.84 11.47
CA ARG A 314 12.00 -2.84 10.39
C ARG A 314 12.52 -2.27 9.05
N PRO A 315 12.13 -1.05 8.63
CA PRO A 315 12.73 -0.38 7.48
C PRO A 315 14.26 -0.25 7.59
N LEU A 316 14.77 0.14 8.76
CA LEU A 316 16.21 0.27 8.97
C LEU A 316 16.91 -1.09 8.90
N TYR A 317 16.31 -2.13 9.49
CA TYR A 317 16.85 -3.49 9.43
C TYR A 317 16.99 -3.99 7.99
N GLU A 318 15.96 -3.76 7.16
CA GLU A 318 15.99 -4.09 5.73
C GLU A 318 17.19 -3.43 5.01
N GLU A 319 17.38 -2.14 5.24
CA GLU A 319 18.45 -1.33 4.61
C GLU A 319 19.85 -1.60 5.20
N VAL A 320 19.92 -2.19 6.40
CA VAL A 320 21.17 -2.65 7.01
C VAL A 320 21.66 -3.92 6.33
N ILE A 321 20.78 -4.84 5.96
CA ILE A 321 21.15 -6.17 5.43
C ILE A 321 21.05 -6.30 3.91
N LEU A 322 20.42 -5.33 3.23
CA LEU A 322 20.31 -5.30 1.77
C LEU A 322 20.99 -4.07 1.16
N PRO A 323 21.70 -4.21 0.02
CA PRO A 323 22.14 -3.07 -0.80
C PRO A 323 20.96 -2.48 -1.58
N ASN A 324 19.91 -2.03 -0.88
CA ASN A 324 18.64 -1.65 -1.48
C ASN A 324 18.63 -0.23 -2.04
N LEU A 325 18.15 -0.05 -3.27
CA LEU A 325 18.06 1.27 -3.90
C LEU A 325 16.70 1.91 -3.72
N ALA A 326 15.65 1.11 -3.74
CA ALA A 326 14.29 1.59 -3.74
C ALA A 326 13.39 0.66 -2.95
N TYR A 327 12.57 1.25 -2.09
CA TYR A 327 11.49 0.57 -1.41
C TYR A 327 10.15 0.93 -2.08
N ILE A 328 9.44 -0.08 -2.56
CA ILE A 328 8.13 0.03 -3.18
C ILE A 328 7.07 -0.11 -2.09
N GLY A 329 6.35 0.97 -1.82
CA GLY A 329 5.33 1.06 -0.78
C GLY A 329 3.93 1.38 -1.32
N GLY A 330 2.92 1.06 -0.53
CA GLY A 330 1.55 1.52 -0.70
C GLY A 330 1.34 2.96 -0.21
N PRO A 331 0.07 3.43 -0.21
CA PRO A 331 -0.25 4.83 0.04
C PRO A 331 -0.07 5.25 1.51
N SER A 332 -0.03 4.28 2.43
CA SER A 332 0.33 4.52 3.84
C SER A 332 1.83 4.33 4.09
N GLU A 333 2.50 3.49 3.31
CA GLU A 333 3.90 3.13 3.53
C GLU A 333 4.86 4.26 3.15
N VAL A 334 4.73 4.81 1.95
CA VAL A 334 5.60 5.92 1.50
C VAL A 334 5.55 7.12 2.47
N PRO A 335 4.36 7.59 2.92
CA PRO A 335 4.29 8.65 3.93
C PRO A 335 4.92 8.32 5.28
N TYR A 336 4.77 7.09 5.82
CA TYR A 336 5.38 6.81 7.13
C TYR A 336 6.90 6.67 7.02
N TRP A 337 7.43 6.18 5.90
CA TRP A 337 8.88 6.09 5.70
C TRP A 337 9.55 7.46 5.83
N MET A 338 8.88 8.53 5.39
CA MET A 338 9.36 9.91 5.55
C MET A 338 9.56 10.33 7.01
N GLN A 339 8.81 9.74 7.95
CA GLN A 339 9.02 9.99 9.39
C GLN A 339 10.32 9.36 9.92
N LEU A 340 10.89 8.40 9.20
CA LEU A 340 12.05 7.62 9.63
C LEU A 340 13.38 8.25 9.17
N LYS A 341 13.35 9.30 8.35
CA LYS A 341 14.55 9.87 7.73
C LYS A 341 15.66 10.19 8.74
N GLY A 342 15.31 10.77 9.88
CA GLY A 342 16.27 11.07 10.96
C GLY A 342 16.88 9.82 11.61
N VAL A 343 16.12 8.73 11.73
CA VAL A 343 16.61 7.44 12.27
C VAL A 343 17.71 6.88 11.37
N PHE A 344 17.51 6.93 10.05
CA PHE A 344 18.51 6.49 9.08
C PHE A 344 19.79 7.32 9.10
N GLU A 345 19.65 8.64 9.23
CA GLU A 345 20.79 9.56 9.36
C GLU A 345 21.59 9.28 10.63
N HIS A 346 20.92 9.03 11.76
CA HIS A 346 21.56 8.69 13.02
C HIS A 346 22.41 7.41 12.92
N PHE A 347 21.86 6.36 12.33
CA PHE A 347 22.58 5.08 12.16
C PHE A 347 23.51 5.05 10.94
N ASN A 348 23.70 6.17 10.24
CA ASN A 348 24.53 6.28 9.03
C ASN A 348 24.16 5.26 7.94
N VAL A 349 22.88 4.92 7.82
CA VAL A 349 22.37 4.01 6.79
C VAL A 349 21.77 4.86 5.66
N PRO A 350 22.23 4.71 4.41
CA PRO A 350 21.66 5.48 3.31
C PRO A 350 20.17 5.18 3.14
N PHE A 351 19.36 6.23 3.05
CA PHE A 351 17.91 6.16 2.92
C PHE A 351 17.52 5.83 1.46
N PRO A 352 16.68 4.81 1.20
CA PRO A 352 16.35 4.39 -0.16
C PRO A 352 15.44 5.41 -0.87
N MET A 353 15.32 5.27 -2.18
CA MET A 353 14.25 5.93 -2.93
C MET A 353 12.90 5.37 -2.49
N LEU A 354 11.95 6.23 -2.18
CA LEU A 354 10.59 5.82 -1.79
C LEU A 354 9.70 5.81 -3.02
N MET A 355 9.21 4.65 -3.42
CA MET A 355 8.47 4.51 -4.66
C MET A 355 7.05 4.03 -4.37
N PRO A 356 6.00 4.72 -4.84
CA PRO A 356 4.67 4.13 -4.79
C PRO A 356 4.64 2.91 -5.73
N ARG A 357 3.98 1.85 -5.30
CA ARG A 357 3.59 0.77 -6.23
C ARG A 357 2.64 1.30 -7.30
N ASN A 358 2.48 0.56 -8.40
CA ASN A 358 1.34 0.80 -9.28
C ASN A 358 0.02 0.52 -8.54
N PHE A 359 -0.95 1.41 -8.73
CA PHE A 359 -2.32 1.29 -8.23
C PHE A 359 -3.23 0.91 -9.39
N ALA A 360 -4.14 -0.06 -9.21
CA ALA A 360 -5.00 -0.45 -10.31
C ALA A 360 -6.40 -0.91 -9.92
N LEU A 361 -7.34 -0.64 -10.84
CA LEU A 361 -8.68 -1.22 -10.90
C LEU A 361 -8.78 -2.10 -12.14
N TYR A 362 -9.16 -3.36 -11.97
CA TYR A 362 -9.36 -4.30 -13.06
C TYR A 362 -10.83 -4.46 -13.40
N LEU A 363 -11.15 -4.32 -14.69
CA LEU A 363 -12.46 -4.55 -15.28
C LEU A 363 -12.37 -5.75 -16.22
N ASN A 364 -13.17 -6.77 -15.94
CA ASN A 364 -13.38 -7.84 -16.90
C ASN A 364 -14.15 -7.35 -18.14
N ASN A 365 -14.21 -8.18 -19.17
CA ASN A 365 -14.79 -7.82 -20.45
C ASN A 365 -16.25 -7.33 -20.34
N LEU A 366 -17.05 -7.97 -19.47
CA LEU A 366 -18.45 -7.60 -19.24
C LEU A 366 -18.58 -6.24 -18.55
N GLN A 367 -17.74 -5.97 -17.55
CA GLN A 367 -17.69 -4.69 -16.84
C GLN A 367 -17.22 -3.57 -17.78
N GLY A 368 -16.17 -3.80 -18.58
CA GLY A 368 -15.68 -2.85 -19.58
C GLY A 368 -16.75 -2.47 -20.61
N ARG A 369 -17.46 -3.46 -21.18
CA ARG A 369 -18.60 -3.20 -22.09
C ARG A 369 -19.72 -2.41 -21.41
N LYS A 370 -19.95 -2.65 -20.12
CA LYS A 370 -20.99 -1.94 -19.36
C LYS A 370 -20.63 -0.46 -19.13
N VAL A 371 -19.37 -0.16 -18.82
CA VAL A 371 -18.88 1.24 -18.75
C VAL A 371 -19.09 1.95 -20.09
N GLN A 372 -18.71 1.31 -21.20
CA GLN A 372 -18.89 1.88 -22.55
C GLN A 372 -20.36 2.11 -22.90
N LYS A 373 -21.24 1.14 -22.60
CA LYS A 373 -22.69 1.24 -22.85
C LYS A 373 -23.33 2.37 -22.05
N LEU A 374 -22.90 2.57 -20.81
CA LEU A 374 -23.38 3.64 -19.92
C LEU A 374 -22.73 5.01 -20.21
N ARG A 375 -21.77 5.08 -21.14
CA ARG A 375 -21.05 6.31 -21.52
C ARG A 375 -20.44 7.04 -20.32
N ILE A 376 -19.86 6.27 -19.40
CA ILE A 376 -19.18 6.79 -18.20
C ILE A 376 -17.67 6.83 -18.43
N ASP A 377 -17.02 7.92 -18.02
CA ASP A 377 -15.56 7.99 -18.00
C ASP A 377 -15.04 7.19 -16.80
N TYR A 378 -13.88 6.57 -16.94
CA TYR A 378 -13.28 5.80 -15.86
C TYR A 378 -13.01 6.61 -14.59
N LYS A 379 -12.69 7.90 -14.70
CA LYS A 379 -12.51 8.80 -13.54
C LYS A 379 -13.79 8.96 -12.72
N ASP A 380 -14.95 8.91 -13.36
CA ASP A 380 -16.23 9.15 -12.67
C ASP A 380 -16.63 7.94 -11.80
N LEU A 381 -16.09 6.75 -12.07
CA LEU A 381 -16.33 5.55 -11.27
C LEU A 381 -15.93 5.73 -9.80
N PHE A 382 -15.00 6.66 -9.53
CA PHE A 382 -14.50 6.98 -8.19
C PHE A 382 -15.38 7.99 -7.43
N LEU A 383 -16.29 8.70 -8.11
CA LEU A 383 -17.23 9.63 -7.48
C LEU A 383 -18.18 8.90 -6.53
N ASP A 384 -18.64 9.56 -5.47
CA ASP A 384 -19.72 9.01 -4.63
C ASP A 384 -20.99 8.75 -5.45
N GLU A 385 -21.91 7.93 -4.93
CA GLU A 385 -23.12 7.54 -5.67
C GLU A 385 -23.98 8.72 -6.11
N VAL A 386 -24.04 9.81 -5.32
CA VAL A 386 -24.85 10.98 -5.64
C VAL A 386 -24.21 11.74 -6.80
N ALA A 387 -22.91 12.01 -6.71
CA ALA A 387 -22.16 12.66 -7.78
C ALA A 387 -22.11 11.82 -9.07
N LEU A 388 -21.99 10.50 -8.95
CA LEU A 388 -21.98 9.58 -10.09
C LEU A 388 -23.34 9.56 -10.81
N LYS A 389 -24.46 9.48 -10.08
CA LYS A 389 -25.81 9.55 -10.67
C LYS A 389 -26.03 10.86 -11.40
N LYS A 390 -25.66 11.98 -10.77
CA LYS A 390 -25.74 13.30 -11.38
C LYS A 390 -24.94 13.38 -12.68
N THR A 391 -23.67 12.95 -12.64
CA THR A 391 -22.77 12.93 -13.80
C THR A 391 -23.30 12.07 -14.93
N PHE A 392 -23.86 10.90 -14.59
CA PHE A 392 -24.49 10.00 -15.56
C PHE A 392 -25.68 10.68 -16.26
N VAL A 393 -26.59 11.30 -15.50
CA VAL A 393 -27.77 11.97 -16.06
C VAL A 393 -27.38 13.15 -16.93
N GLU A 394 -26.46 14.01 -16.48
CA GLU A 394 -25.99 15.18 -17.24
C GLU A 394 -25.37 14.79 -18.60
N ARG A 395 -24.76 13.60 -18.70
CA ARG A 395 -24.14 13.10 -19.94
C ARG A 395 -25.09 12.40 -20.89
N ASN A 396 -26.15 11.81 -20.37
CA ASN A 396 -27.06 10.96 -21.14
C ASN A 396 -28.43 11.59 -21.38
N THR A 397 -28.69 12.77 -20.82
CA THR A 397 -29.90 13.55 -21.10
C THR A 397 -29.78 14.32 -22.42
N GLU A 398 -30.88 14.39 -23.17
CA GLU A 398 -31.03 15.33 -24.29
C GLU A 398 -31.70 16.65 -23.85
N HIS A 399 -32.02 16.78 -22.56
CA HIS A 399 -32.76 17.92 -22.00
C HIS A 399 -31.83 18.90 -21.28
N ILE A 400 -32.13 20.19 -21.39
CA ILE A 400 -31.46 21.23 -20.59
C ILE A 400 -32.07 21.20 -19.18
N LEU A 401 -31.34 20.62 -18.22
CA LEU A 401 -31.82 20.45 -16.85
C LEU A 401 -31.56 21.65 -15.94
N SER A 402 -30.51 22.44 -16.26
CA SER A 402 -30.11 23.58 -15.44
C SER A 402 -31.03 24.78 -15.65
N LEU A 403 -31.32 25.49 -14.57
CA LEU A 403 -32.06 26.75 -14.58
C LEU A 403 -31.13 27.97 -14.40
N GLU A 404 -29.83 27.85 -14.67
CA GLU A 404 -28.85 28.89 -14.37
C GLU A 404 -29.11 30.19 -15.14
N ASP A 405 -29.45 30.11 -16.42
CA ASP A 405 -29.82 31.28 -17.22
C ASP A 405 -31.05 31.98 -16.65
N GLN A 406 -32.04 31.21 -16.18
CA GLN A 406 -33.24 31.74 -15.55
C GLN A 406 -32.94 32.37 -14.19
N LYS A 407 -32.00 31.81 -13.40
CA LYS A 407 -31.53 32.42 -12.14
C LYS A 407 -30.80 33.73 -12.40
N ASN A 408 -29.91 33.77 -13.40
CA ASN A 408 -29.18 34.99 -13.78
C ASN A 408 -30.15 36.09 -14.25
N ALA A 409 -31.14 35.74 -15.08
CA ALA A 409 -32.18 36.68 -15.49
C ALA A 409 -33.02 37.17 -14.29
N PHE A 410 -33.31 36.28 -13.34
CA PHE A 410 -34.03 36.60 -12.11
C PHE A 410 -33.25 37.56 -11.21
N ASP A 411 -31.94 37.39 -11.08
CA ASP A 411 -31.09 38.29 -10.31
C ASP A 411 -31.08 39.70 -10.88
N ASN A 412 -30.95 39.84 -12.20
CA ASN A 412 -31.01 41.14 -12.88
C ASN A 412 -32.36 41.85 -12.66
N ILE A 413 -33.47 41.11 -12.66
CA ILE A 413 -34.81 41.66 -12.34
C ILE A 413 -34.84 42.19 -10.91
N PHE A 414 -34.27 41.46 -9.95
CA PHE A 414 -34.27 41.86 -8.55
C PHE A 414 -33.34 43.04 -8.25
N GLU A 415 -32.22 43.17 -8.98
CA GLU A 415 -31.39 44.38 -8.92
C GLU A 415 -32.20 45.61 -9.35
N ALA A 416 -32.92 45.53 -10.48
CA ALA A 416 -33.76 46.64 -10.94
C ALA A 416 -34.92 46.97 -9.98
N ILE A 417 -35.48 45.98 -9.27
CA ILE A 417 -36.49 46.19 -8.23
C ILE A 417 -35.87 46.87 -7.00
N LEU A 418 -34.67 46.43 -6.60
CA LEU A 418 -33.94 46.96 -5.46
C LEU A 418 -33.58 48.43 -5.65
N ASP A 419 -33.13 48.82 -6.85
CA ASP A 419 -32.84 50.22 -7.19
C ASP A 419 -34.07 51.11 -7.03
N LYS A 420 -35.23 50.65 -7.51
CA LYS A 420 -36.50 51.39 -7.37
C LYS A 420 -36.97 51.47 -5.93
N ALA A 421 -36.89 50.37 -5.18
CA ALA A 421 -37.34 50.32 -3.79
C ALA A 421 -36.46 51.20 -2.88
N THR A 422 -35.14 51.15 -3.05
CA THR A 422 -34.19 51.94 -2.26
C THR A 422 -34.21 53.42 -2.61
N ALA A 423 -34.58 53.77 -3.85
CA ALA A 423 -34.87 55.16 -4.22
C ALA A 423 -36.10 55.75 -3.51
N VAL A 424 -37.04 54.90 -3.07
CA VAL A 424 -38.21 55.30 -2.27
C VAL A 424 -37.88 55.32 -0.78
N ASP A 425 -37.31 54.23 -0.26
CA ASP A 425 -36.92 54.09 1.14
C ASP A 425 -35.76 53.08 1.28
N GLN A 426 -34.62 53.55 1.80
CA GLN A 426 -33.41 52.75 2.01
C GLN A 426 -33.65 51.56 2.97
N THR A 427 -34.61 51.65 3.89
CA THR A 427 -34.94 50.56 4.82
C THR A 427 -35.55 49.33 4.11
N MET A 428 -36.05 49.49 2.88
CA MET A 428 -36.61 48.39 2.07
C MET A 428 -35.56 47.43 1.51
N TYR A 429 -34.27 47.78 1.55
CA TYR A 429 -33.18 46.94 1.02
C TYR A 429 -33.25 45.50 1.58
N GLY A 430 -33.36 45.38 2.90
CA GLY A 430 -33.41 44.08 3.58
C GLY A 430 -34.61 43.24 3.17
N ALA A 431 -35.80 43.86 3.04
CA ALA A 431 -37.02 43.18 2.64
C ALA A 431 -36.94 42.65 1.21
N VAL A 432 -36.41 43.44 0.27
CA VAL A 432 -36.26 43.02 -1.14
C VAL A 432 -35.22 41.90 -1.29
N LYS A 433 -34.07 42.00 -0.62
CA LYS A 433 -33.05 40.92 -0.66
C LYS A 433 -33.53 39.63 0.00
N ALA A 434 -34.31 39.71 1.08
CA ALA A 434 -34.91 38.53 1.69
C ALA A 434 -35.87 37.82 0.71
N GLU A 435 -36.68 38.59 -0.01
CA GLU A 435 -37.61 38.05 -1.00
C GLU A 435 -36.89 37.48 -2.23
N GLN A 436 -35.83 38.13 -2.72
CA GLN A 436 -34.94 37.60 -3.77
C GLN A 436 -34.41 36.22 -3.37
N THR A 437 -33.85 36.13 -2.16
CA THR A 437 -33.27 34.89 -1.63
C THR A 437 -34.31 33.78 -1.53
N ARG A 438 -35.52 34.11 -1.06
CA ARG A 438 -36.63 33.15 -0.95
C ARG A 438 -37.00 32.55 -2.30
N LEU A 439 -37.15 33.38 -3.33
CA LEU A 439 -37.56 32.94 -4.66
C LEU A 439 -36.44 32.24 -5.43
N LEU A 440 -35.19 32.68 -5.30
CA LEU A 440 -34.03 31.94 -5.81
C LEU A 440 -33.95 30.53 -5.22
N ASN A 441 -34.24 30.38 -3.92
CA ASN A 441 -34.32 29.06 -3.30
C ASN A 441 -35.46 28.22 -3.89
N SER A 442 -36.62 28.82 -4.20
CA SER A 442 -37.70 28.13 -4.92
C SER A 442 -37.27 27.66 -6.32
N LEU A 443 -36.51 28.45 -7.07
CA LEU A 443 -35.95 28.04 -8.37
C LEU A 443 -34.97 26.88 -8.21
N LYS A 444 -34.08 26.91 -7.21
CA LYS A 444 -33.18 25.80 -6.87
C LYS A 444 -33.97 24.52 -6.53
N HIS A 445 -35.10 24.64 -5.84
CA HIS A 445 -35.97 23.49 -5.57
C HIS A 445 -36.63 22.94 -6.84
N LEU A 446 -37.03 23.80 -7.77
CA LEU A 446 -37.59 23.38 -9.06
C LEU A 446 -36.56 22.66 -9.93
N GLU A 447 -35.35 23.21 -10.06
CA GLU A 447 -34.22 22.58 -10.75
C GLU A 447 -33.94 21.17 -10.20
N LYS A 448 -33.89 21.02 -8.87
CA LYS A 448 -33.76 19.70 -8.23
C LYS A 448 -34.88 18.73 -8.59
N ARG A 449 -36.11 19.21 -8.81
CA ARG A 449 -37.24 18.35 -9.22
C ARG A 449 -37.14 17.92 -10.68
N ILE A 450 -36.63 18.79 -11.56
CA ILE A 450 -36.36 18.49 -12.97
C ILE A 450 -35.30 17.39 -13.06
N ILE A 451 -34.18 17.56 -12.36
CA ILE A 451 -33.10 16.56 -12.30
C ILE A 451 -33.63 15.21 -11.80
N LYS A 452 -34.43 15.20 -10.73
CA LYS A 452 -35.05 13.97 -10.20
C LYS A 452 -36.04 13.32 -11.16
N ALA A 453 -36.75 14.10 -11.98
CA ALA A 453 -37.64 13.54 -12.99
C ALA A 453 -36.82 12.86 -14.08
N GLU A 454 -35.71 13.48 -14.50
CA GLU A 454 -34.80 12.89 -15.48
C GLU A 454 -34.10 11.64 -14.93
N GLU A 455 -33.67 11.64 -13.67
CA GLU A 455 -33.14 10.43 -13.00
C GLU A 455 -34.12 9.25 -13.09
N ARG A 456 -35.43 9.50 -12.99
CA ARG A 456 -36.45 8.43 -13.14
C ARG A 456 -36.56 7.93 -14.57
N ASN A 457 -36.34 8.79 -15.57
CA ASN A 457 -36.33 8.38 -16.97
C ASN A 457 -35.18 7.40 -17.27
N HIS A 458 -34.07 7.49 -16.52
CA HIS A 458 -32.90 6.60 -16.65
C HIS A 458 -32.72 5.64 -15.48
N GLU A 459 -33.81 5.27 -14.78
CA GLU A 459 -33.73 4.47 -13.56
C GLU A 459 -33.02 3.12 -13.78
N SER A 460 -33.27 2.47 -14.92
CA SER A 460 -32.72 1.15 -15.23
C SER A 460 -31.20 1.17 -15.40
N GLU A 461 -30.69 2.22 -16.03
CA GLU A 461 -29.28 2.48 -16.29
C GLU A 461 -28.58 2.90 -15.00
N ILE A 462 -29.23 3.71 -14.17
CA ILE A 462 -28.73 4.09 -12.85
C ILE A 462 -28.58 2.85 -11.95
N VAL A 463 -29.56 1.96 -11.90
CA VAL A 463 -29.45 0.69 -11.15
C VAL A 463 -28.27 -0.14 -11.67
N GLN A 464 -28.10 -0.20 -12.98
CA GLN A 464 -26.98 -0.90 -13.61
C GLN A 464 -25.62 -0.28 -13.27
N LEU A 465 -25.53 1.05 -13.21
CA LEU A 465 -24.34 1.81 -12.86
C LEU A 465 -23.94 1.60 -11.40
N ILE A 466 -24.90 1.70 -10.48
CA ILE A 466 -24.65 1.47 -9.04
C ILE A 466 -24.26 0.01 -8.79
N SER A 467 -24.92 -0.94 -9.44
CA SER A 467 -24.52 -2.35 -9.38
C SER A 467 -23.10 -2.58 -9.90
N LEU A 468 -22.69 -1.86 -10.96
CA LEU A 468 -21.31 -1.92 -11.45
C LEU A 468 -20.33 -1.33 -10.43
N LYS A 469 -20.63 -0.14 -9.89
CA LYS A 469 -19.80 0.52 -8.86
C LYS A 469 -19.60 -0.41 -7.65
N ASN A 470 -20.65 -1.02 -7.13
CA ASN A 470 -20.56 -1.89 -5.95
C ASN A 470 -19.74 -3.17 -6.20
N LYS A 471 -19.62 -3.62 -7.46
CA LYS A 471 -18.71 -4.71 -7.83
C LYS A 471 -17.25 -4.25 -7.95
N LEU A 472 -17.02 -3.02 -8.43
CA LEU A 472 -15.68 -2.43 -8.58
C LEU A 472 -15.13 -1.87 -7.27
N PHE A 473 -16.01 -1.53 -6.32
CA PHE A 473 -15.66 -1.03 -4.99
C PHE A 473 -16.45 -1.79 -3.92
N PRO A 474 -16.15 -3.08 -3.69
CA PRO A 474 -16.86 -3.89 -2.70
C PRO A 474 -16.83 -3.21 -1.33
N ASN A 475 -17.96 -3.09 -0.65
CA ASN A 475 -18.09 -2.37 0.62
C ASN A 475 -17.56 -0.92 0.61
N GLY A 476 -17.51 -0.28 -0.56
CA GLY A 476 -16.98 1.08 -0.72
C GLY A 476 -15.45 1.17 -0.64
N ILE A 477 -14.73 0.05 -0.56
CA ILE A 477 -13.26 0.02 -0.55
C ILE A 477 -12.70 -0.29 -1.94
N ALA A 478 -11.45 0.11 -2.18
CA ALA A 478 -10.79 -0.13 -3.47
C ALA A 478 -10.69 -1.64 -3.76
N GLN A 479 -10.99 -2.04 -5.00
CA GLN A 479 -10.93 -3.43 -5.45
C GLN A 479 -9.64 -4.13 -5.04
N GLU A 480 -8.49 -3.48 -5.29
CA GLU A 480 -7.18 -4.07 -5.02
C GLU A 480 -6.93 -4.37 -3.54
N ARG A 481 -7.70 -3.77 -2.62
CA ARG A 481 -7.65 -3.99 -1.17
C ARG A 481 -8.64 -5.05 -0.68
N TYR A 482 -9.61 -5.43 -1.50
CA TYR A 482 -10.63 -6.42 -1.17
C TYR A 482 -10.41 -7.73 -1.92
N ASP A 483 -10.39 -7.66 -3.25
CA ASP A 483 -10.31 -8.85 -4.09
C ASP A 483 -8.95 -9.54 -3.92
N ASN A 484 -8.99 -10.87 -3.91
CA ASN A 484 -7.82 -11.72 -3.99
C ASN A 484 -7.42 -12.02 -5.44
N LEU A 485 -6.15 -12.38 -5.67
CA LEU A 485 -5.61 -12.81 -6.97
C LEU A 485 -6.46 -13.91 -7.63
N LEU A 486 -6.95 -14.87 -6.84
CA LEU A 486 -7.70 -16.03 -7.34
C LEU A 486 -9.01 -15.65 -8.05
N ASN A 487 -9.56 -14.46 -7.79
CA ASN A 487 -10.73 -13.95 -8.54
C ASN A 487 -10.47 -13.85 -10.05
N PHE A 488 -9.20 -13.67 -10.43
CA PHE A 488 -8.78 -13.45 -11.81
C PHE A 488 -7.96 -14.65 -12.32
N TYR A 489 -7.00 -15.09 -11.53
CA TYR A 489 -6.01 -16.11 -11.91
C TYR A 489 -6.62 -17.49 -12.21
N ILE A 490 -7.75 -17.85 -11.58
CA ILE A 490 -8.41 -19.14 -11.83
C ILE A 490 -8.90 -19.25 -13.28
N ASN A 491 -9.45 -18.17 -13.84
CA ASN A 491 -9.99 -18.15 -15.19
C ASN A 491 -8.95 -17.67 -16.23
N ASP A 492 -7.91 -16.99 -15.76
CA ASP A 492 -6.84 -16.43 -16.60
C ASP A 492 -5.47 -16.68 -15.95
N PRO A 493 -4.83 -17.83 -16.20
CA PRO A 493 -3.49 -18.14 -15.67
C PRO A 493 -2.40 -17.14 -16.11
N GLU A 494 -2.61 -16.43 -17.22
CA GLU A 494 -1.70 -15.41 -17.74
C GLU A 494 -1.94 -14.02 -17.10
N PHE A 495 -2.87 -13.90 -16.14
CA PHE A 495 -3.24 -12.61 -15.55
C PHE A 495 -2.02 -11.84 -15.01
N ILE A 496 -1.10 -12.51 -14.32
CA ILE A 496 0.13 -11.88 -13.79
C ILE A 496 1.04 -11.41 -14.95
N GLU A 497 1.17 -12.20 -16.01
CA GLU A 497 1.98 -11.84 -17.19
C GLU A 497 1.41 -10.61 -17.88
N LYS A 498 0.08 -10.54 -18.02
CA LYS A 498 -0.60 -9.35 -18.55
C LYS A 498 -0.36 -8.10 -17.70
N LEU A 499 -0.20 -8.23 -16.38
CA LEU A 499 0.19 -7.10 -15.52
C LEU A 499 1.63 -6.63 -15.83
N PHE A 500 2.56 -7.55 -16.07
CA PHE A 500 3.94 -7.22 -16.47
C PHE A 500 4.00 -6.44 -17.79
N ASP A 501 3.13 -6.78 -18.73
CA ASP A 501 3.06 -6.13 -20.05
C ASP A 501 2.58 -4.67 -19.95
N VAL A 502 1.63 -4.39 -19.04
CA VAL A 502 0.97 -3.06 -18.99
C VAL A 502 1.50 -2.14 -17.89
N PHE A 503 1.99 -2.66 -16.77
CA PHE A 503 2.50 -1.81 -15.69
C PHE A 503 3.79 -1.11 -16.10
N ASP A 504 3.84 0.20 -15.81
CA ASP A 504 5.06 1.00 -15.82
C ASP A 504 5.35 1.41 -14.37
N PRO A 505 6.43 0.92 -13.76
CA PRO A 505 6.72 1.21 -12.36
C PRO A 505 6.92 2.72 -12.12
N LEU A 506 7.37 3.48 -13.12
CA LEU A 506 7.70 4.91 -13.01
C LEU A 506 6.52 5.82 -13.38
N ASP A 507 5.38 5.25 -13.80
CA ASP A 507 4.13 5.98 -13.98
C ASP A 507 3.31 5.96 -12.67
N PHE A 508 3.34 7.08 -11.95
CA PHE A 508 2.65 7.24 -10.66
C PHE A 508 1.17 7.62 -10.78
N ARG A 509 0.53 7.31 -11.91
CA ARG A 509 -0.91 7.47 -12.12
C ARG A 509 -1.68 6.22 -11.66
N TYR A 510 -2.99 6.37 -11.46
CA TYR A 510 -3.89 5.25 -11.21
C TYR A 510 -4.19 4.53 -12.52
N ASN A 511 -4.09 3.20 -12.54
CA ASN A 511 -4.33 2.41 -13.75
C ASN A 511 -5.72 1.79 -13.73
N VAL A 512 -6.51 2.02 -14.78
CA VAL A 512 -7.74 1.28 -15.04
C VAL A 512 -7.47 0.28 -16.15
N LEU A 513 -7.43 -0.97 -15.76
CA LEU A 513 -7.08 -2.12 -16.57
C LEU A 513 -8.37 -2.75 -17.12
N VAL A 514 -8.48 -2.87 -18.43
CA VAL A 514 -9.67 -3.43 -19.09
C VAL A 514 -9.26 -4.67 -19.88
N GLU A 515 -9.93 -5.78 -19.60
CA GLU A 515 -9.76 -7.03 -20.35
C GLU A 515 -10.15 -6.85 -21.82
N ASP A 516 -9.25 -7.24 -22.72
CA ASP A 516 -9.51 -7.20 -24.16
C ASP A 516 -10.53 -8.28 -24.56
N LYS A 517 -11.01 -8.24 -25.81
CA LYS A 517 -12.02 -9.20 -26.32
C LYS A 517 -11.44 -10.53 -26.73
#